data_AF-A0A537WPT0-F1
#
_entry.id   AF-A0A537WPT0-F1
#
_cell.length_a   1.000
_cell.length_b   1.000
_cell.length_c   1.000
_cell.angle_alpha   90.00
_cell.angle_beta   90.00
_cell.angle_gamma   90.00
#
_symmetry.space_group_name_H-M   'P 1'
#
loop_
_entity.id
_entity.type
_entity.pdbx_description
1 polymer ?
#
loop_
_entity_poly.entity_id
_entity_poly.type
_entity_poly.pdbx_seq_one_letter_code
_entity_poly.pdbx_strand_id
1 'polypeptide(L)'
;VGEALELVRLTGYERRLPRQLSGGEQQRVALARALVFRPRVLLMDEPLGALDKKLRAHMQLELKRIQRHLHVTVIYVTHDQEEALTMSDRVAVMRGGRTEQVGTPAELYESPVSPFVADFVGESNFLDGVVVATSPDGRAVVRAEGGLELHGVSREPLQVGQRAVAAVRPEKIVPQEPPASELNRCKGVVDQVVYAGDATRYSVALGAAGTLTVKVQNRLASRQVATGDLVELAWDAGDTRLFARAPDEG
;
A
#
# COMPACT_ATOMS: atom_id res chain seq x y z
N VAL A 1 -28.65 21.04 -18.26
CA VAL A 1 -28.77 19.56 -18.06
C VAL A 1 -27.94 18.80 -19.10
N GLY A 2 -28.07 19.10 -20.41
CA GLY A 2 -27.29 18.45 -21.47
C GLY A 2 -25.76 18.46 -21.24
N GLU A 3 -25.16 19.63 -21.01
CA GLU A 3 -23.71 19.77 -20.75
C GLU A 3 -23.22 18.90 -19.56
N ALA A 4 -24.01 18.78 -18.49
CA ALA A 4 -23.65 17.99 -17.33
C ALA A 4 -23.72 16.48 -17.61
N LEU A 5 -24.65 16.04 -18.46
CA LEU A 5 -24.75 14.65 -18.90
C LEU A 5 -23.68 14.29 -19.92
N GLU A 6 -23.31 15.21 -20.81
CA GLU A 6 -22.18 15.05 -21.73
C GLU A 6 -20.86 14.85 -20.97
N LEU A 7 -20.64 15.66 -19.93
CA LEU A 7 -19.44 15.59 -19.10
C LEU A 7 -19.26 14.22 -18.39
N VAL A 8 -20.37 13.55 -18.06
CA VAL A 8 -20.36 12.21 -17.46
C VAL A 8 -20.67 11.08 -18.47
N ARG A 9 -20.68 11.39 -19.77
CA ARG A 9 -20.96 10.44 -20.86
C ARG A 9 -22.30 9.70 -20.72
N LEU A 10 -23.36 10.45 -20.41
CA LEU A 10 -24.75 9.96 -20.29
C LEU A 10 -25.72 10.70 -21.24
N THR A 11 -25.23 11.25 -22.34
CA THR A 11 -26.09 11.82 -23.40
C THR A 11 -27.06 10.75 -23.92
N GLY A 12 -28.35 11.07 -24.05
CA GLY A 12 -29.40 10.14 -24.47
C GLY A 12 -30.08 9.37 -23.32
N TYR A 13 -29.66 9.60 -22.07
CA TYR A 13 -30.21 8.94 -20.89
C TYR A 13 -31.16 9.85 -20.08
N GLU A 14 -31.55 11.00 -20.64
CA GLU A 14 -32.27 12.09 -19.95
C GLU A 14 -33.60 11.65 -19.34
N ARG A 15 -34.25 10.66 -19.95
CA ARG A 15 -35.58 10.17 -19.56
C ARG A 15 -35.54 8.85 -18.77
N ARG A 16 -34.36 8.27 -18.53
CA ARG A 16 -34.26 7.00 -17.78
C ARG A 16 -34.44 7.26 -16.28
N LEU A 17 -35.23 6.41 -15.65
CA LEU A 17 -35.39 6.39 -14.19
C LEU A 17 -34.16 5.75 -13.53
N PRO A 18 -33.81 6.09 -12.27
CA PRO A 18 -32.65 5.52 -11.58
C PRO A 18 -32.60 3.99 -11.58
N ARG A 19 -33.76 3.33 -11.40
CA ARG A 19 -33.90 1.86 -11.46
C ARG A 19 -33.57 1.23 -12.82
N GLN A 20 -33.47 2.03 -13.88
CA GLN A 20 -33.14 1.58 -15.25
C GLN A 20 -31.64 1.81 -15.57
N LEU A 21 -30.86 2.26 -14.59
CA LEU A 21 -29.43 2.54 -14.71
C LEU A 21 -28.64 1.50 -13.91
N SER A 22 -27.52 1.04 -14.46
CA SER A 22 -26.50 0.29 -13.73
C SER A 22 -25.90 1.13 -12.58
N GLY A 23 -25.25 0.49 -11.62
CA GLY A 23 -24.64 1.20 -10.48
C GLY A 23 -23.66 2.30 -10.91
N GLY A 24 -22.85 2.06 -11.94
CA GLY A 24 -21.91 3.05 -12.48
C GLY A 24 -22.61 4.22 -13.19
N GLU A 25 -23.73 3.95 -13.88
CA GLU A 25 -24.55 5.01 -14.48
C GLU A 25 -25.24 5.84 -13.40
N GLN A 26 -25.76 5.23 -12.34
CA GLN A 26 -26.30 5.96 -11.18
C GLN A 26 -25.24 6.86 -10.55
N GLN A 27 -24.01 6.37 -10.40
CA GLN A 27 -22.91 7.16 -9.86
C GLN A 27 -22.54 8.34 -10.75
N ARG A 28 -22.55 8.16 -12.08
CA ARG A 28 -22.36 9.25 -13.04
C ARG A 28 -23.46 10.31 -12.96
N VAL A 29 -24.72 9.91 -12.76
CA VAL A 29 -25.82 10.86 -12.51
C VAL A 29 -25.58 11.63 -11.20
N ALA A 30 -25.15 10.97 -10.13
CA ALA A 30 -24.82 11.63 -8.86
C ALA A 30 -23.69 12.65 -9.02
N LEU A 31 -22.65 12.31 -9.78
CA LEU A 31 -21.55 13.21 -10.10
C LEU A 31 -22.01 14.41 -10.95
N ALA A 32 -22.80 14.16 -12.00
CA ALA A 32 -23.36 15.24 -12.84
C ALA A 32 -24.20 16.21 -12.01
N ARG A 33 -24.99 15.68 -11.06
CA ARG A 33 -25.78 16.49 -10.12
C ARG A 33 -24.91 17.35 -9.21
N ALA A 34 -23.76 16.86 -8.78
CA ALA A 34 -22.83 17.66 -7.97
C ALA A 34 -22.12 18.73 -8.81
N LEU A 35 -21.77 18.42 -10.05
CA LEU A 35 -20.98 19.29 -10.93
C LEU A 35 -21.80 20.36 -11.65
N VAL A 36 -23.12 20.18 -11.81
CA VAL A 36 -23.98 21.16 -12.51
C VAL A 36 -23.93 22.55 -11.88
N PHE A 37 -23.64 22.63 -10.58
CA PHE A 37 -23.52 23.89 -9.83
C PHE A 37 -22.11 24.49 -9.87
N ARG A 38 -21.16 23.87 -10.58
CA ARG A 38 -19.75 24.29 -10.68
C ARG A 38 -19.14 24.63 -9.31
N PRO A 39 -19.17 23.70 -8.34
CA PRO A 39 -18.68 23.98 -7.00
C PRO A 39 -17.17 24.22 -7.01
N ARG A 40 -16.67 25.03 -6.07
CA ARG A 40 -15.23 25.20 -5.86
C ARG A 40 -14.60 23.97 -5.18
N VAL A 41 -15.39 23.27 -4.37
CA VAL A 41 -14.99 22.07 -3.63
C VAL A 41 -16.04 20.99 -3.80
N LEU A 42 -15.60 19.78 -4.16
CA LEU A 42 -16.42 18.58 -4.24
C LEU A 42 -16.03 17.63 -3.11
N LEU A 43 -16.99 17.28 -2.27
CA LEU A 43 -16.82 16.28 -1.22
C LEU A 43 -17.38 14.95 -1.72
N MET A 44 -16.60 13.88 -1.59
CA MET A 44 -17.01 12.54 -1.96
C MET A 44 -16.73 11.59 -0.81
N ASP A 45 -17.78 10.96 -0.31
CA ASP A 45 -17.75 10.01 0.80
C ASP A 45 -18.04 8.60 0.28
N GLU A 46 -17.00 7.76 0.25
CA GLU A 46 -16.99 6.39 -0.28
C GLU A 46 -17.77 6.19 -1.60
N PRO A 47 -17.57 7.05 -2.62
CA PRO A 47 -18.46 7.12 -3.77
C PRO A 47 -18.44 5.86 -4.66
N LEU A 48 -17.43 4.99 -4.52
CA LEU A 48 -17.25 3.80 -5.36
C LEU A 48 -17.37 2.47 -4.59
N GLY A 49 -17.66 2.52 -3.28
CA GLY A 49 -17.67 1.33 -2.42
C GLY A 49 -18.66 0.25 -2.89
N ALA A 50 -19.81 0.66 -3.41
CA ALA A 50 -20.87 -0.25 -3.87
C ALA A 50 -20.67 -0.83 -5.28
N LEU A 51 -19.60 -0.45 -6.00
CA LEU A 51 -19.36 -0.90 -7.37
C LEU A 51 -18.50 -2.17 -7.40
N ASP A 52 -18.68 -3.02 -8.40
CA ASP A 52 -17.79 -4.16 -8.63
C ASP A 52 -16.37 -3.70 -9.03
N LYS A 53 -15.37 -4.57 -8.89
CA LYS A 53 -13.94 -4.23 -9.11
C LYS A 53 -13.67 -3.64 -10.50
N LYS A 54 -14.28 -4.19 -11.56
CA LYS A 54 -14.03 -3.73 -12.94
C LYS A 54 -14.63 -2.36 -13.18
N LEU A 55 -15.87 -2.16 -12.72
CA LEU A 55 -16.56 -0.89 -12.84
C LEU A 55 -15.93 0.18 -11.96
N ARG A 56 -15.49 -0.17 -10.76
CA ARG A 56 -14.75 0.69 -9.84
C ARG A 56 -13.48 1.24 -10.49
N ALA A 57 -12.61 0.37 -11.03
CA ALA A 57 -11.39 0.77 -11.71
C ALA A 57 -11.66 1.70 -12.91
N HIS A 58 -12.70 1.41 -13.69
CA HIS A 58 -13.12 2.28 -14.78
C HIS A 58 -13.59 3.66 -14.27
N MET A 59 -14.41 3.68 -13.22
CA MET A 59 -14.94 4.91 -12.65
C MET A 59 -13.89 5.79 -11.98
N GLN A 60 -12.87 5.20 -11.35
CA GLN A 60 -11.70 5.91 -10.82
C GLN A 60 -11.02 6.73 -11.92
N LEU A 61 -10.72 6.11 -13.07
CA LEU A 61 -10.07 6.78 -14.19
C LEU A 61 -10.94 7.93 -14.74
N GLU A 62 -12.24 7.73 -14.85
CA GLU A 62 -13.16 8.77 -15.31
C GLU A 62 -13.25 9.95 -14.31
N LEU A 63 -13.33 9.67 -13.01
CA LEU A 63 -13.33 10.70 -11.97
C LEU A 63 -12.05 11.55 -12.01
N LYS A 64 -10.89 10.92 -12.16
CA LYS A 64 -9.60 11.61 -12.25
C LYS A 64 -9.51 12.49 -13.50
N ARG A 65 -10.09 12.04 -14.62
CA ARG A 65 -10.22 12.85 -15.85
C ARG A 65 -11.12 14.06 -15.63
N ILE A 66 -12.28 13.87 -15.00
CA ILE A 66 -13.25 14.93 -14.73
C ILE A 66 -12.67 15.99 -13.79
N GLN A 67 -12.04 15.57 -12.69
CA GLN A 67 -11.35 16.45 -11.75
C GLN A 67 -10.33 17.34 -12.48
N ARG A 68 -9.45 16.73 -13.29
CA ARG A 68 -8.42 17.45 -14.05
C ARG A 68 -9.00 18.41 -15.07
N HIS A 69 -10.07 18.02 -15.75
CA HIS A 69 -10.73 18.87 -16.73
C HIS A 69 -11.38 20.10 -16.08
N LEU A 70 -12.06 19.91 -14.94
CA LEU A 70 -12.83 20.95 -14.27
C LEU A 70 -12.03 21.81 -13.27
N HIS A 71 -10.80 21.41 -12.93
CA HIS A 71 -9.96 22.10 -11.96
C HIS A 71 -10.65 22.34 -10.61
N VAL A 72 -11.53 21.40 -10.21
CA VAL A 72 -12.26 21.45 -8.94
C VAL A 72 -11.42 20.81 -7.84
N THR A 73 -11.41 21.42 -6.65
CA THR A 73 -10.80 20.79 -5.48
C THR A 73 -11.68 19.64 -5.00
N VAL A 74 -11.11 18.46 -4.84
CA VAL A 74 -11.83 17.26 -4.41
C VAL A 74 -11.31 16.81 -3.06
N ILE A 75 -12.21 16.57 -2.11
CA ILE A 75 -11.92 15.82 -0.88
C ILE A 75 -12.60 14.46 -1.04
N TYR A 76 -11.79 13.40 -1.06
CA TYR A 76 -12.22 12.02 -1.25
C TYR A 76 -11.98 11.23 0.03
N VAL A 77 -13.02 10.62 0.56
CA VAL A 77 -12.96 9.76 1.75
C VAL A 77 -13.22 8.32 1.29
N THR A 78 -12.34 7.40 1.71
CA THR A 78 -12.44 5.97 1.40
C THR A 78 -11.73 5.14 2.47
N HIS A 79 -12.18 3.91 2.63
CA HIS A 79 -11.46 2.86 3.35
C HIS A 79 -10.58 1.99 2.44
N ASP A 80 -10.64 2.19 1.12
CA ASP A 80 -9.85 1.42 0.15
C ASP A 80 -8.51 2.11 -0.13
N GLN A 81 -7.43 1.35 0.09
CA GLN A 81 -6.05 1.83 -0.02
C GLN A 81 -5.65 2.10 -1.48
N GLU A 82 -6.09 1.25 -2.40
CA GLU A 82 -5.80 1.37 -3.83
C GLU A 82 -6.48 2.63 -4.38
N GLU A 83 -7.71 2.91 -3.95
CA GLU A 83 -8.39 4.17 -4.24
C GLU A 83 -7.59 5.38 -3.75
N ALA A 84 -7.20 5.39 -2.48
CA ALA A 84 -6.48 6.51 -1.89
C ALA A 84 -5.17 6.80 -2.66
N LEU A 85 -4.39 5.77 -2.98
CA LEU A 85 -3.10 5.89 -3.67
C LEU A 85 -3.24 6.26 -5.15
N THR A 86 -4.29 5.80 -5.83
CA THR A 86 -4.45 6.03 -7.28
C THR A 86 -5.18 7.33 -7.60
N MET A 87 -6.09 7.79 -6.73
CA MET A 87 -6.97 8.93 -6.99
C MET A 87 -6.44 10.26 -6.47
N SER A 88 -5.59 10.24 -5.45
CA SER A 88 -5.26 11.45 -4.68
C SER A 88 -3.90 12.02 -5.05
N ASP A 89 -3.81 13.35 -5.09
CA ASP A 89 -2.52 14.05 -5.17
C ASP A 89 -1.80 14.00 -3.82
N ARG A 90 -2.57 14.06 -2.73
CA ARG A 90 -2.13 13.88 -1.34
C ARG A 90 -3.16 13.06 -0.58
N VAL A 91 -2.70 12.23 0.33
CA VAL A 91 -3.54 11.37 1.18
C VAL A 91 -3.24 11.72 2.64
N ALA A 92 -4.29 11.79 3.44
CA ALA A 92 -4.21 11.89 4.89
C ALA A 92 -4.67 10.56 5.50
N VAL A 93 -3.74 9.81 6.10
CA VAL A 93 -4.05 8.59 6.84
C VAL A 93 -4.51 8.98 8.24
N MET A 94 -5.64 8.42 8.68
CA MET A 94 -6.25 8.74 9.96
C MET A 94 -6.44 7.49 10.81
N ARG A 95 -6.26 7.62 12.13
CA ARG A 95 -6.51 6.57 13.13
C ARG A 95 -7.10 7.19 14.39
N GLY A 96 -8.20 6.62 14.89
CA GLY A 96 -8.85 7.12 16.11
C GLY A 96 -9.22 8.60 16.07
N GLY A 97 -9.61 9.12 14.89
CA GLY A 97 -9.94 10.53 14.69
C GLY A 97 -8.74 11.49 14.60
N ARG A 98 -7.50 10.97 14.63
CA ARG A 98 -6.27 11.77 14.48
C ARG A 98 -5.60 11.47 13.15
N THR A 99 -4.98 12.49 12.56
CA THR A 99 -4.14 12.33 11.38
C THR A 99 -2.79 11.74 11.78
N GLU A 100 -2.45 10.58 11.22
CA GLU A 100 -1.19 9.88 11.45
C GLU A 100 -0.10 10.41 10.50
N GLN A 101 -0.43 10.52 9.21
CA GLN A 101 0.49 11.01 8.20
C GLN A 101 -0.27 11.68 7.06
N VAL A 102 0.30 12.77 6.53
CA VAL A 102 -0.15 13.39 5.27
C VAL A 102 1.02 13.44 4.32
N GLY A 103 0.83 12.93 3.10
CA GLY A 103 1.87 12.93 2.09
C GLY A 103 1.32 12.61 0.71
N THR A 104 2.20 12.59 -0.28
CA THR A 104 1.89 11.98 -1.57
C THR A 104 1.72 10.46 -1.41
N PRO A 105 1.04 9.79 -2.35
CA PRO A 105 0.96 8.34 -2.38
C PRO A 105 2.33 7.64 -2.26
N ALA A 106 3.34 8.16 -2.97
CA ALA A 106 4.69 7.61 -2.95
C ALA A 106 5.37 7.77 -1.58
N GLU A 107 5.26 8.95 -0.94
CA GLU A 107 5.81 9.18 0.39
C GLU A 107 5.17 8.27 1.45
N LEU A 108 3.86 8.08 1.40
CA LEU A 108 3.15 7.19 2.33
C LEU A 108 3.54 5.73 2.15
N TYR A 109 3.71 5.31 0.89
CA TYR A 109 4.07 3.93 0.58
C TYR A 109 5.52 3.61 0.93
N GLU A 110 6.45 4.45 0.48
CA GLU A 110 7.90 4.22 0.56
C GLU A 110 8.51 4.72 1.87
N SER A 111 7.93 5.74 2.51
CA SER A 111 8.44 6.36 3.74
C SER A 111 7.34 6.56 4.80
N PRO A 112 6.67 5.48 5.22
CA PRO A 112 5.68 5.54 6.31
C PRO A 112 6.34 6.01 7.62
N VAL A 113 5.63 6.80 8.41
CA VAL A 113 6.14 7.34 9.70
C VAL A 113 5.95 6.39 10.88
N SER A 114 5.11 5.36 10.74
CA SER A 114 4.83 4.40 11.79
C SER A 114 4.53 3.02 11.22
N PRO A 115 4.65 1.95 12.03
CA PRO A 115 4.26 0.60 11.61
C PRO A 115 2.80 0.53 11.16
N PHE A 116 1.92 1.33 11.79
CA PHE A 116 0.52 1.43 11.39
C PHE A 116 0.35 1.99 9.99
N VAL A 117 1.04 3.08 9.63
CA VAL A 117 0.94 3.61 8.26
C VAL A 117 1.55 2.63 7.25
N ALA A 118 2.64 1.95 7.63
CA ALA A 118 3.24 0.92 6.78
C ALA A 118 2.25 -0.21 6.48
N ASP A 119 1.54 -0.72 7.50
CA ASP A 119 0.53 -1.78 7.38
C ASP A 119 -0.78 -1.30 6.69
N PHE A 120 -1.20 -0.08 7.01
CA PHE A 120 -2.47 0.47 6.50
C PHE A 120 -2.40 0.86 5.03
N VAL A 121 -1.26 1.33 4.53
CA VAL A 121 -1.16 1.81 3.13
C VAL A 121 -0.87 0.66 2.15
N GLY A 122 -0.41 -0.49 2.66
CA GLY A 122 -0.20 -1.69 1.86
C GLY A 122 0.35 -2.84 2.70
N GLU A 123 0.48 -4.01 2.07
CA GLU A 123 1.03 -5.20 2.71
C GLU A 123 2.50 -4.95 3.15
N SER A 124 2.85 -5.32 4.38
CA SER A 124 4.20 -5.22 4.93
C SER A 124 4.52 -6.44 5.77
N ASN A 125 5.78 -6.87 5.75
CA ASN A 125 6.30 -7.80 6.73
C ASN A 125 6.84 -7.02 7.93
N PHE A 126 6.66 -7.56 9.12
CA PHE A 126 7.17 -6.97 10.36
C PHE A 126 7.99 -8.01 11.13
N LEU A 127 9.22 -7.66 11.49
CA LEU A 127 10.10 -8.47 12.31
C LEU A 127 10.52 -7.65 13.53
N ASP A 128 10.10 -8.10 14.71
CA ASP A 128 10.48 -7.46 15.98
C ASP A 128 11.90 -7.85 16.40
N GLY A 129 12.61 -6.91 17.03
CA GLY A 129 13.97 -7.14 17.47
C GLY A 129 14.52 -6.03 18.36
N VAL A 130 15.84 -6.07 18.55
CA VAL A 130 16.59 -5.09 19.34
C VAL A 130 17.61 -4.41 18.44
N VAL A 131 17.75 -3.10 18.57
CA VAL A 131 18.76 -2.32 17.85
C VAL A 131 20.15 -2.67 18.37
N VAL A 132 21.06 -3.09 17.50
CA VAL A 132 22.41 -3.54 17.87
C VAL A 132 23.51 -2.62 17.35
N ALA A 133 23.22 -1.85 16.31
CA ALA A 133 24.11 -0.84 15.77
C ALA A 133 23.29 0.32 15.19
N THR A 134 23.85 1.52 15.24
CA THR A 134 23.25 2.74 14.69
C THR A 134 24.33 3.57 14.00
N SER A 135 23.93 4.37 13.02
CA SER A 135 24.78 5.27 12.27
C SER A 135 24.15 6.67 12.22
N PRO A 136 24.96 7.76 12.22
CA PRO A 136 24.44 9.13 12.16
C PRO A 136 23.60 9.46 10.93
N ASP A 137 23.72 8.68 9.85
CA ASP A 137 22.96 8.85 8.60
C ASP A 137 21.54 8.22 8.64
N GLY A 138 21.09 7.78 9.82
CA GLY A 138 19.77 7.16 10.02
C GLY A 138 19.73 5.67 9.71
N ARG A 139 20.86 5.05 9.32
CA ARG A 139 20.96 3.59 9.20
C ARG A 139 21.10 2.94 10.57
N ALA A 140 20.50 1.77 10.74
CA ALA A 140 20.65 0.96 11.93
C ALA A 140 20.53 -0.52 11.59
N VAL A 141 20.95 -1.36 12.54
CA VAL A 141 20.81 -2.82 12.48
C VAL A 141 19.93 -3.27 13.62
N VAL A 142 18.85 -3.99 13.28
CA VAL A 142 17.96 -4.64 14.22
C VAL A 142 18.23 -6.13 14.19
N ARG A 143 18.53 -6.70 15.36
CA ARG A 143 18.63 -8.16 15.52
C ARG A 143 17.30 -8.70 15.97
N ALA A 144 16.63 -9.44 15.09
CA ALA A 144 15.41 -10.15 15.37
C ALA A 144 15.68 -11.42 16.21
N GLU A 145 14.61 -12.03 16.70
CA GLU A 145 14.69 -13.34 17.35
C GLU A 145 15.30 -14.39 16.39
N GLY A 146 16.03 -15.36 16.92
CA GLY A 146 16.82 -16.30 16.10
C GLY A 146 18.13 -15.72 15.52
N GLY A 147 18.46 -14.46 15.82
CA GLY A 147 19.76 -13.86 15.50
C GLY A 147 19.87 -13.24 14.10
N LEU A 148 18.75 -13.14 13.37
CA LEU A 148 18.72 -12.49 12.06
C LEU A 148 18.98 -10.98 12.22
N GLU A 149 20.01 -10.48 11.56
CA GLU A 149 20.35 -9.05 11.53
C GLU A 149 19.76 -8.38 10.28
N LEU A 150 19.00 -7.32 10.52
CA LEU A 150 18.26 -6.57 9.53
C LEU A 150 18.81 -5.15 9.49
N HIS A 151 19.49 -4.82 8.41
CA HIS A 151 19.94 -3.48 8.09
C HIS A 151 18.77 -2.68 7.55
N GLY A 152 18.57 -1.48 8.07
CA GLY A 152 17.49 -0.63 7.63
C GLY A 152 17.75 0.83 7.91
N VAL A 153 16.76 1.64 7.55
CA VAL A 153 16.77 3.08 7.74
C VAL A 153 15.62 3.48 8.65
N SER A 154 15.92 4.30 9.63
CA SER A 154 14.91 4.92 10.49
C SER A 154 14.81 6.40 10.21
N ARG A 155 13.59 6.92 10.32
CA ARG A 155 13.32 8.36 10.21
C ARG A 155 13.72 9.09 11.50
N GLU A 156 13.57 8.42 12.63
CA GLU A 156 13.91 8.96 13.94
C GLU A 156 15.17 8.26 14.47
N PRO A 157 16.03 8.97 15.22
CA PRO A 157 17.21 8.36 15.81
C PRO A 157 16.83 7.18 16.72
N LEU A 158 17.37 6.00 16.41
CA LEU A 158 17.26 4.83 17.28
C LEU A 158 18.44 4.76 18.24
N GLN A 159 18.26 4.08 19.36
CA GLN A 159 19.31 3.83 20.35
C GLN A 159 19.66 2.35 20.41
N VAL A 160 20.95 2.03 20.54
CA VAL A 160 21.39 0.64 20.77
C VAL A 160 20.76 0.10 22.05
N GLY A 161 20.22 -1.12 22.00
CA GLY A 161 19.49 -1.77 23.08
C GLY A 161 17.98 -1.47 23.08
N GLN A 162 17.51 -0.52 22.29
CA GLN A 162 16.09 -0.21 22.15
C GLN A 162 15.35 -1.31 21.38
N ARG A 163 14.10 -1.62 21.76
CA ARG A 163 13.21 -2.46 20.94
C ARG A 163 12.76 -1.71 19.69
N ALA A 164 12.82 -2.39 18.56
CA ALA A 164 12.40 -1.85 17.28
C ALA A 164 11.72 -2.93 16.45
N VAL A 165 10.99 -2.49 15.44
CA VAL A 165 10.40 -3.37 14.42
C VAL A 165 10.97 -2.98 13.06
N ALA A 166 11.43 -3.99 12.33
CA ALA A 166 11.83 -3.84 10.94
C ALA A 166 10.65 -4.15 10.03
N ALA A 167 10.33 -3.23 9.12
CA ALA A 167 9.28 -3.38 8.14
C ALA A 167 9.85 -3.42 6.74
N VAL A 168 9.44 -4.41 5.95
CA VAL A 168 9.82 -4.54 4.53
C VAL A 168 8.63 -5.00 3.72
N ARG A 169 8.43 -4.39 2.55
CA ARG A 169 7.34 -4.76 1.64
C ARG A 169 7.59 -6.13 0.98
N PRO A 170 6.57 -6.99 0.86
CA PRO A 170 6.72 -8.32 0.23
C PRO A 170 7.33 -8.29 -1.17
N GLU A 171 7.03 -7.27 -1.98
CA GLU A 171 7.51 -7.14 -3.35
C GLU A 171 8.96 -6.63 -3.47
N LYS A 172 9.58 -6.19 -2.37
CA LYS A 172 11.00 -5.81 -2.32
C LYS A 172 11.90 -7.02 -2.02
N ILE A 173 11.32 -8.12 -1.55
CA ILE A 173 12.05 -9.36 -1.24
C ILE A 173 12.14 -10.21 -2.51
N VAL A 174 13.36 -10.61 -2.86
CA VAL A 174 13.64 -11.47 -4.01
C VAL A 174 14.10 -12.85 -3.54
N PRO A 175 13.48 -13.95 -4.02
CA PRO A 175 13.96 -15.30 -3.76
C PRO A 175 15.09 -15.65 -4.74
N GLN A 176 16.32 -15.17 -4.47
CA GLN A 176 17.50 -15.39 -5.30
C GLN A 176 18.77 -15.54 -4.45
N GLU A 177 19.85 -16.04 -5.06
CA GLU A 177 21.23 -15.89 -4.59
C GLU A 177 21.86 -14.64 -5.26
N PRO A 178 21.85 -13.44 -4.64
CA PRO A 178 22.46 -12.26 -5.26
C PRO A 178 23.99 -12.23 -5.10
N PRO A 179 24.72 -11.50 -5.97
CA PRO A 179 26.15 -11.22 -5.81
C PRO A 179 26.39 -10.15 -4.72
N ALA A 180 27.24 -10.46 -3.72
CA ALA A 180 27.93 -9.59 -2.74
C ALA A 180 27.14 -8.44 -2.03
N SER A 181 27.87 -7.61 -1.25
CA SER A 181 27.48 -6.95 0.02
C SER A 181 26.52 -5.74 -0.05
N GLU A 182 25.86 -5.48 1.09
CA GLU A 182 24.83 -4.44 1.39
C GLU A 182 23.35 -4.89 1.34
N LEU A 183 23.09 -6.17 1.07
CA LEU A 183 21.74 -6.73 1.12
C LEU A 183 21.44 -7.40 2.47
N ASN A 184 20.20 -7.27 2.94
CA ASN A 184 19.65 -8.16 3.94
C ASN A 184 19.47 -9.55 3.34
N ARG A 185 19.78 -10.60 4.11
CA ARG A 185 19.67 -11.98 3.66
C ARG A 185 19.18 -12.89 4.76
N CYS A 186 18.31 -13.83 4.40
CA CYS A 186 17.93 -14.93 5.28
C CYS A 186 17.58 -16.18 4.48
N LYS A 187 17.64 -17.33 5.15
CA LYS A 187 17.17 -18.60 4.60
C LYS A 187 15.87 -18.98 5.29
N GLY A 188 14.97 -19.58 4.52
CA GLY A 188 13.70 -20.05 5.05
C GLY A 188 13.13 -21.19 4.23
N VAL A 189 12.05 -21.77 4.75
CA VAL A 189 11.30 -22.84 4.10
C VAL A 189 9.96 -22.28 3.64
N VAL A 190 9.57 -22.58 2.40
CA VAL A 190 8.27 -22.13 1.88
C VAL A 190 7.16 -22.96 2.50
N ASP A 191 6.30 -22.33 3.28
CA ASP A 191 5.13 -22.97 3.88
C ASP A 191 3.93 -22.98 2.94
N GLN A 192 3.71 -21.88 2.22
CA GLN A 192 2.54 -21.71 1.36
C GLN A 192 2.89 -20.96 0.07
N VAL A 193 2.20 -21.35 -1.00
CA VAL A 193 2.27 -20.70 -2.32
C VAL A 193 0.85 -20.34 -2.77
N VAL A 194 0.61 -19.07 -3.03
CA VAL A 194 -0.69 -18.56 -3.48
C VAL A 194 -0.52 -17.82 -4.81
N TYR A 195 -1.06 -18.41 -5.88
CA TYR A 195 -1.07 -17.79 -7.20
C TYR A 195 -2.20 -16.75 -7.29
N ALA A 196 -1.85 -15.48 -7.46
CA ALA A 196 -2.79 -14.35 -7.45
C ALA A 196 -2.90 -13.66 -8.83
N GLY A 197 -2.73 -14.41 -9.92
CA GLY A 197 -2.86 -13.87 -11.28
C GLY A 197 -1.57 -13.22 -11.79
N ASP A 198 -1.37 -11.95 -11.49
CA ASP A 198 -0.20 -11.16 -11.93
C ASP A 198 1.04 -11.34 -11.03
N ALA A 199 0.85 -11.88 -9.83
CA ALA A 199 1.89 -12.22 -8.89
C ALA A 199 1.63 -13.56 -8.19
N THR A 200 2.68 -14.15 -7.62
CA THR A 200 2.60 -15.27 -6.69
C THR A 200 3.11 -14.81 -5.33
N ARG A 201 2.33 -15.12 -4.29
CA ARG A 201 2.70 -14.88 -2.89
C ARG A 201 3.27 -16.15 -2.29
N TYR A 202 4.38 -16.01 -1.58
CA TYR A 202 5.04 -17.08 -0.84
C TYR A 202 5.04 -16.71 0.64
N SER A 203 4.59 -17.62 1.49
CA SER A 203 4.83 -17.55 2.93
C SER A 203 6.08 -18.35 3.24
N VAL A 204 7.10 -17.71 3.81
CA VAL A 204 8.41 -18.30 4.08
C VAL A 204 8.70 -18.27 5.58
N ALA A 205 8.81 -19.44 6.21
CA ALA A 205 9.20 -19.57 7.61
C ALA A 205 10.70 -19.37 7.78
N LEU A 206 11.09 -18.53 8.75
CA LEU A 206 12.46 -18.20 9.12
C LEU A 206 12.86 -18.78 10.48
N GLY A 207 12.17 -19.83 10.95
CA GLY A 207 12.35 -20.38 12.28
C GLY A 207 11.93 -19.38 13.36
N ALA A 208 12.80 -19.13 14.34
CA ALA A 208 12.50 -18.26 15.48
C ALA A 208 12.31 -16.77 15.09
N ALA A 209 12.79 -16.34 13.92
CA ALA A 209 12.59 -14.96 13.45
C ALA A 209 11.14 -14.69 13.01
N GLY A 210 10.33 -15.73 12.77
CA GLY A 210 8.94 -15.60 12.30
C GLY A 210 8.76 -15.97 10.83
N THR A 211 7.83 -15.30 10.16
CA THR A 211 7.43 -15.60 8.78
C THR A 211 7.50 -14.34 7.92
N LEU A 212 8.00 -14.48 6.69
CA LEU A 212 7.97 -13.44 5.67
C LEU A 212 7.03 -13.82 4.53
N THR A 213 6.18 -12.88 4.16
CA THR A 213 5.45 -12.90 2.89
C THR A 213 6.33 -12.30 1.80
N VAL A 214 6.50 -13.03 0.69
CA VAL A 214 7.26 -12.59 -0.48
C VAL A 214 6.31 -12.53 -1.67
N LYS A 215 6.32 -11.43 -2.42
CA LYS A 215 5.43 -11.24 -3.57
C LYS A 215 6.26 -11.11 -4.85
N VAL A 216 6.23 -12.14 -5.68
CA VAL A 216 6.98 -12.17 -6.95
C VAL A 216 6.03 -12.00 -8.12
N GLN A 217 6.35 -11.09 -9.03
CA GLN A 217 5.59 -10.92 -10.26
C GLN A 217 5.70 -12.16 -11.16
N ASN A 218 4.58 -12.62 -11.70
CA ASN A 218 4.56 -13.76 -12.62
C ASN A 218 5.09 -13.33 -13.98
N ARG A 219 6.30 -13.80 -14.33
CA ARG A 219 6.94 -13.60 -15.63
C ARG A 219 7.22 -14.97 -16.26
N LEU A 220 7.35 -15.02 -17.58
CA LEU A 220 7.65 -16.26 -18.32
C LEU A 220 8.91 -16.98 -17.82
N ALA A 221 9.89 -16.23 -17.31
CA ALA A 221 11.15 -16.74 -16.77
C ALA A 221 11.16 -16.88 -15.24
N SER A 222 10.04 -16.68 -14.54
CA SER A 222 9.99 -16.80 -13.08
C SER A 222 10.21 -18.25 -12.67
N ARG A 223 11.23 -18.49 -11.83
CA ARG A 223 11.46 -19.80 -11.22
C ARG A 223 10.26 -20.18 -10.38
N GLN A 224 9.73 -21.38 -10.59
CA GLN A 224 8.69 -21.93 -9.73
C GLN A 224 9.33 -22.46 -8.44
N VAL A 225 8.86 -21.94 -7.32
CA VAL A 225 9.20 -22.40 -5.98
C VAL A 225 7.97 -23.10 -5.41
N ALA A 226 8.15 -24.28 -4.81
CA ALA A 226 7.09 -25.08 -4.23
C ALA A 226 7.09 -25.03 -2.70
N THR A 227 5.96 -25.38 -2.09
CA THR A 227 5.89 -25.63 -0.65
C THR A 227 6.90 -26.71 -0.25
N GLY A 228 7.65 -26.46 0.82
CA GLY A 228 8.73 -27.31 1.33
C GLY A 228 10.11 -26.95 0.79
N ASP A 229 10.22 -26.12 -0.25
CA ASP A 229 11.51 -25.71 -0.78
C ASP A 229 12.25 -24.81 0.21
N LEU A 230 13.57 -25.01 0.31
CA LEU A 230 14.47 -24.08 0.98
C LEU A 230 14.82 -22.95 0.02
N VAL A 231 14.59 -21.72 0.45
CA VAL A 231 14.88 -20.52 -0.32
C VAL A 231 15.81 -19.58 0.44
N GLU A 232 16.68 -18.91 -0.30
CA GLU A 232 17.38 -17.72 0.17
C GLU A 232 16.59 -16.49 -0.28
N LEU A 233 16.36 -15.60 0.67
CA LEU A 233 15.68 -14.33 0.48
C LEU A 233 16.70 -13.21 0.60
N ALA A 234 16.60 -12.23 -0.28
CA ALA A 234 17.44 -11.04 -0.24
C ALA A 234 16.66 -9.77 -0.60
N TRP A 235 17.07 -8.64 -0.05
CA TRP A 235 16.54 -7.32 -0.39
C TRP A 235 17.51 -6.20 0.04
N ASP A 236 17.32 -5.02 -0.51
CA ASP A 236 18.14 -3.84 -0.19
C ASP A 236 17.88 -3.35 1.25
N ALA A 237 18.94 -3.00 1.97
CA ALA A 237 18.81 -2.43 3.30
C ALA A 237 17.95 -1.13 3.30
N GLY A 238 18.03 -0.32 2.25
CA GLY A 238 17.25 0.89 2.07
C GLY A 238 15.74 0.66 1.90
N ASP A 239 15.31 -0.54 1.51
CA ASP A 239 13.91 -0.94 1.46
C ASP A 239 13.36 -1.37 2.84
N THR A 240 14.21 -1.44 3.86
CA THR A 240 13.80 -1.78 5.24
C THR A 240 13.61 -0.53 6.06
N ARG A 241 12.38 -0.29 6.54
CA ARG A 241 12.05 0.79 7.46
C ARG A 241 12.11 0.30 8.90
N LEU A 242 12.80 1.05 9.75
CA LEU A 242 12.93 0.71 11.17
C LEU A 242 12.12 1.69 12.02
N PHE A 243 11.29 1.15 12.91
CA PHE A 243 10.49 1.92 13.84
C PHE A 243 10.81 1.55 15.28
N ALA A 244 10.90 2.56 16.14
CA ALA A 244 10.90 2.34 17.57
C ALA A 244 9.62 1.61 18.00
N ARG A 245 9.74 0.57 18.83
CA ARG A 245 8.61 0.07 19.60
C ARG A 245 8.54 0.89 20.88
N ALA A 246 7.35 1.38 21.22
CA ALA A 246 7.10 1.83 22.58
C ALA A 246 7.36 0.64 23.53
N PRO A 247 7.93 0.86 24.72
CA PRO A 247 7.92 -0.17 25.74
C PRO A 247 6.47 -0.61 25.95
N ASP A 248 6.22 -1.92 25.96
CA ASP A 248 4.88 -2.47 26.18
C ASP A 248 4.29 -1.80 27.44
N GLU A 249 3.22 -1.03 27.29
CA GLU A 249 2.38 -0.68 28.43
C GLU A 249 1.70 -2.00 28.84
N GLY A 250 2.25 -2.62 29.88
CA GLY A 250 1.83 -3.93 30.39
C GLY A 250 0.39 -4.02 30.85
#